data_AF-A0A0S4JU75-F1
#
_entry.id   AF-A0A0S4JU75-F1
#
_cell.length_a   1.000
_cell.length_b   1.000
_cell.length_c   1.000
_cell.angle_alpha   90.00
_cell.angle_beta   90.00
_cell.angle_gamma   90.00
#
_symmetry.space_group_name_H-M   'P 1'
#
loop_
_entity.id
_entity.type
_entity.pdbx_description
1 polymer ?
#
loop_
_entity_poly.entity_id
_entity_poly.type
_entity_poly.pdbx_seq_one_letter_code
_entity_poly.pdbx_strand_id
1 'polypeptide(L)'
;MRKTRSIFMQSGALSFEARATLHGLYKRLRERGEDPKMLRRAISVHPMDTNIATARQLMVHHRRLSELYNAKQSLRSYHLLRRVTIALQVRKHTFALFKMRIVLLSWAAISDMLVLLLCGAVLMVIYQMYRLCRVGLTRAEEKYAAMAIPVIQTIEALELTEQYRNQAKRRSDMEKDIVRERQR
;
A
#
# COMPACT_ATOMS: atom_id res chain seq x y z
N MET A 1 -0.67 -43.60 -9.99
CA MET A 1 -1.14 -42.20 -9.80
C MET A 1 -2.43 -42.03 -8.96
N ARG A 2 -2.80 -42.95 -8.04
CA ARG A 2 -3.98 -42.77 -7.14
C ARG A 2 -3.67 -42.13 -5.77
N LYS A 3 -2.41 -42.14 -5.33
CA LYS A 3 -2.02 -41.70 -3.97
C LYS A 3 -2.02 -40.16 -3.80
N THR A 4 -1.69 -39.41 -4.84
CA THR A 4 -1.64 -37.93 -4.81
C THR A 4 -3.01 -37.26 -4.79
N ARG A 5 -4.06 -37.89 -5.35
CA ARG A 5 -5.44 -37.37 -5.30
C ARG A 5 -6.08 -37.51 -3.91
N SER A 6 -5.73 -38.57 -3.17
CA SER A 6 -6.20 -38.78 -1.80
C SER A 6 -5.64 -37.73 -0.83
N ILE A 7 -4.37 -37.36 -0.98
CA ILE A 7 -3.72 -36.34 -0.13
C ILE A 7 -4.36 -34.96 -0.35
N PHE A 8 -4.63 -34.57 -1.60
CA PHE A 8 -5.27 -33.27 -1.90
C PHE A 8 -6.71 -33.16 -1.35
N MET A 9 -7.50 -34.25 -1.42
CA MET A 9 -8.85 -34.24 -0.84
C MET A 9 -8.83 -34.29 0.70
N GLN A 10 -7.85 -34.97 1.31
CA GLN A 10 -7.66 -34.94 2.77
C GLN A 10 -7.23 -33.55 3.24
N SER A 11 -6.30 -32.89 2.56
CA SER A 11 -5.87 -31.52 2.89
C SER A 11 -7.01 -30.51 2.75
N GLY A 12 -7.87 -30.66 1.73
CA GLY A 12 -9.10 -29.87 1.57
C GLY A 12 -10.10 -30.07 2.71
N ALA A 13 -10.38 -31.32 3.09
CA ALA A 13 -11.30 -31.64 4.19
C ALA A 13 -10.78 -31.16 5.56
N LEU A 14 -9.47 -31.35 5.83
CA LEU A 14 -8.80 -30.83 7.02
C LEU A 14 -8.88 -29.29 7.10
N SER A 15 -8.74 -28.60 5.97
CA SER A 15 -8.86 -27.14 5.92
C SER A 15 -10.30 -26.66 6.20
N PHE A 16 -11.31 -27.42 5.79
CA PHE A 16 -12.72 -27.09 6.03
C PHE A 16 -13.09 -27.28 7.50
N GLU A 17 -12.67 -28.38 8.11
CA GLU A 17 -12.87 -28.64 9.53
C GLU A 17 -12.12 -27.63 10.42
N ALA A 18 -10.88 -27.28 10.05
CA ALA A 18 -10.11 -26.23 10.70
C ALA A 18 -10.81 -24.86 10.61
N ARG A 19 -11.45 -24.54 9.49
CA ARG A 19 -12.25 -23.31 9.31
C ARG A 19 -13.51 -23.31 10.16
N ALA A 20 -14.25 -24.43 10.18
CA ALA A 20 -15.45 -24.56 10.99
C ALA A 20 -15.14 -24.46 12.50
N THR A 21 -14.08 -25.14 12.95
CA THR A 21 -13.63 -25.06 14.35
C THR A 21 -13.23 -23.63 14.70
N LEU A 22 -12.38 -22.99 13.91
CA LEU A 22 -11.97 -21.60 14.13
C LEU A 22 -13.17 -20.65 14.18
N HIS A 23 -14.13 -20.77 13.26
CA HIS A 23 -15.32 -19.93 13.26
C HIS A 23 -16.16 -20.11 14.53
N GLY A 24 -16.32 -21.35 15.00
CA GLY A 24 -17.00 -21.67 16.26
C GLY A 24 -16.26 -21.16 17.50
N LEU A 25 -14.92 -21.15 17.50
CA LEU A 25 -14.10 -20.55 18.57
C LEU A 25 -14.24 -19.03 18.58
N TYR A 26 -14.22 -18.43 17.40
CA TYR A 26 -14.31 -17.01 17.20
C TYR A 26 -15.66 -16.43 17.64
N LYS A 27 -16.75 -17.12 17.29
CA LYS A 27 -18.10 -16.77 17.75
C LYS A 27 -18.15 -16.73 19.28
N ARG A 28 -17.61 -17.75 19.96
CA ARG A 28 -17.53 -17.82 21.42
C ARG A 28 -16.66 -16.74 22.05
N LEU A 29 -15.56 -16.36 21.40
CA LEU A 29 -14.71 -15.26 21.86
C LEU A 29 -15.43 -13.90 21.73
N ARG A 30 -16.18 -13.71 20.64
CA ARG A 30 -17.00 -12.52 20.43
C ARG A 30 -18.11 -12.40 21.47
N GLU A 31 -18.79 -13.51 21.79
CA GLU A 31 -19.82 -13.56 22.85
C GLU A 31 -19.25 -13.20 24.23
N ARG A 32 -17.95 -13.44 24.45
CA ARG A 32 -17.26 -13.06 25.69
C ARG A 32 -16.69 -11.62 25.68
N GLY A 33 -16.96 -10.84 24.64
CA GLY A 33 -16.62 -9.41 24.58
C GLY A 33 -15.24 -9.09 24.01
N GLU A 34 -14.60 -10.02 23.30
CA GLU A 34 -13.36 -9.71 22.57
C GLU A 34 -13.62 -8.83 21.33
N ASP A 35 -12.66 -7.95 20.99
CA ASP A 35 -12.82 -6.98 19.91
C ASP A 35 -12.90 -7.67 18.53
N PRO A 36 -14.03 -7.51 17.80
CA PRO A 36 -14.24 -8.17 16.51
C PRO A 36 -13.32 -7.66 15.40
N LYS A 37 -12.69 -6.49 15.54
CA LYS A 37 -11.70 -5.97 14.59
C LYS A 37 -10.33 -6.61 14.80
N MET A 38 -9.88 -6.70 16.05
CA MET A 38 -8.62 -7.34 16.43
C MET A 38 -8.59 -8.80 15.97
N LEU A 39 -9.63 -9.54 16.32
CA LEU A 39 -9.74 -10.93 15.98
C LEU A 39 -9.79 -11.15 14.44
N ARG A 40 -10.41 -10.22 13.67
CA ARG A 40 -10.51 -10.34 12.20
C ARG A 40 -9.15 -10.15 11.55
N ARG A 41 -8.38 -9.20 12.07
CA ARG A 41 -6.99 -8.95 11.67
C ARG A 41 -6.06 -10.10 12.04
N ALA A 42 -6.27 -10.75 13.18
CA ALA A 42 -5.49 -11.93 13.55
C ALA A 42 -5.68 -13.09 12.53
N ILE A 43 -6.91 -13.31 12.06
CA ILE A 43 -7.21 -14.29 11.02
C ILE A 43 -6.47 -13.98 9.71
N SER A 44 -6.35 -12.71 9.32
CA SER A 44 -5.72 -12.34 8.06
C SER A 44 -4.18 -12.38 8.10
N VAL A 45 -3.57 -12.18 9.27
CA VAL A 45 -2.10 -12.05 9.41
C VAL A 45 -1.42 -13.39 9.68
N HIS A 46 -2.04 -14.28 10.45
CA HIS A 46 -1.39 -15.50 10.91
C HIS A 46 -1.92 -16.77 10.22
N PRO A 47 -1.09 -17.82 10.08
CA PRO A 47 -1.55 -19.10 9.54
C PRO A 47 -2.61 -19.75 10.41
N MET A 48 -3.46 -20.56 9.79
CA MET A 48 -4.68 -21.11 10.40
C MET A 48 -4.43 -21.85 11.71
N ASP A 49 -3.38 -22.69 11.76
CA ASP A 49 -3.04 -23.49 12.94
C ASP A 49 -2.66 -22.63 14.13
N THR A 50 -1.89 -21.56 13.88
CA THR A 50 -1.51 -20.60 14.93
C THR A 50 -2.72 -19.83 15.45
N ASN A 51 -3.68 -19.48 14.59
CA ASN A 51 -4.92 -18.84 15.00
C ASN A 51 -5.81 -19.75 15.85
N ILE A 52 -5.87 -21.04 15.53
CA ILE A 52 -6.61 -22.02 16.34
C ILE A 52 -5.94 -22.17 17.71
N ALA A 53 -4.61 -22.26 17.75
CA ALA A 53 -3.85 -22.37 18.99
C ALA A 53 -4.02 -21.13 19.88
N THR A 54 -3.89 -19.92 19.32
CA THR A 54 -4.06 -18.67 20.06
C THR A 54 -5.51 -18.49 20.53
N ALA A 55 -6.51 -18.80 19.69
CA ALA A 55 -7.92 -18.76 20.07
C ALA A 55 -8.26 -19.73 21.20
N ARG A 56 -7.69 -20.94 21.19
CA ARG A 56 -7.81 -21.92 22.30
C ARG A 56 -7.22 -21.38 23.59
N GLN A 57 -6.01 -20.83 23.54
CA GLN A 57 -5.36 -20.24 24.72
C GLN A 57 -6.17 -19.07 25.30
N LEU A 58 -6.70 -18.19 24.43
CA LEU A 58 -7.58 -17.09 24.86
C LEU A 58 -8.82 -17.61 25.59
N MET A 59 -9.49 -18.65 25.05
CA MET A 59 -10.67 -19.24 25.71
C MET A 59 -10.34 -19.89 27.05
N VAL A 60 -9.18 -20.53 27.19
CA VAL A 60 -8.75 -21.12 28.47
C VAL A 60 -8.59 -20.02 29.52
N HIS A 61 -7.99 -18.88 29.16
CA HIS A 61 -7.86 -17.75 30.06
C HIS A 61 -9.20 -17.12 30.44
N HIS A 62 -10.11 -16.96 29.46
CA HIS A 62 -11.47 -16.49 29.76
C HIS A 62 -12.27 -17.46 30.63
N ARG A 63 -12.15 -18.77 30.40
CA ARG A 63 -12.80 -19.78 31.22
C ARG A 63 -12.29 -19.74 32.66
N ARG A 64 -10.96 -19.70 32.84
CA ARG A 64 -10.35 -19.57 34.17
C ARG A 64 -10.78 -18.29 34.88
N LEU A 65 -10.91 -17.17 34.16
CA LEU A 65 -11.45 -15.94 34.75
C LEU A 65 -12.90 -16.11 35.19
N SER A 66 -13.77 -16.69 34.36
CA SER A 66 -15.16 -16.95 34.77
C SER A 66 -15.26 -17.87 35.98
N GLU A 67 -14.42 -18.92 36.06
CA GLU A 67 -14.34 -19.83 37.21
C GLU A 67 -13.89 -19.08 38.47
N LEU A 68 -12.89 -18.20 38.36
CA LEU A 68 -12.41 -17.38 39.47
C LEU A 68 -13.41 -16.32 39.93
N TYR A 69 -14.18 -15.72 39.00
CA TYR A 69 -15.26 -14.79 39.34
C TYR A 69 -16.41 -15.52 40.06
N ASN A 70 -16.81 -16.69 39.56
CA ASN A 70 -17.83 -17.52 40.21
C ASN A 70 -17.36 -17.98 41.60
N ALA A 71 -16.08 -18.37 41.73
CA ALA A 71 -15.49 -18.70 43.02
C ALA A 71 -15.51 -17.50 43.96
N LYS A 72 -15.15 -16.30 43.50
CA LYS A 72 -15.20 -15.08 44.32
C LYS A 72 -16.62 -14.81 44.86
N GLN A 73 -17.65 -15.10 44.06
CA GLN A 73 -19.06 -14.88 44.42
C GLN A 73 -19.61 -15.91 45.41
N SER A 74 -19.11 -17.15 45.38
CA SER A 74 -19.48 -18.19 46.35
C SER A 74 -18.74 -18.09 47.69
N LEU A 75 -17.72 -17.24 47.80
CA LEU A 75 -16.92 -17.08 49.03
C LEU A 75 -17.53 -16.09 50.03
N ARG A 76 -17.91 -16.63 51.19
CA ARG A 76 -18.37 -15.89 52.39
C ARG A 76 -17.30 -14.89 52.86
N SER A 77 -17.74 -13.72 53.35
CA SER A 77 -16.94 -12.52 53.62
C SER A 77 -15.75 -12.69 54.58
N TYR A 78 -15.76 -13.73 55.41
CA TYR A 78 -14.74 -13.98 56.44
C TYR A 78 -13.42 -14.57 55.92
N HIS A 79 -13.36 -15.04 54.68
CA HIS A 79 -12.11 -15.56 54.08
C HIS A 79 -11.32 -14.49 53.32
N LEU A 80 -10.79 -13.50 54.05
CA LEU A 80 -10.01 -12.40 53.46
C LEU A 80 -8.74 -12.90 52.74
N LEU A 81 -7.98 -13.81 53.34
CA LEU A 81 -6.79 -14.41 52.72
C LEU A 81 -7.12 -15.14 51.40
N ARG A 82 -8.27 -15.83 51.35
CA ARG A 82 -8.73 -16.53 50.15
C ARG A 82 -9.24 -15.56 49.09
N ARG A 83 -9.80 -14.41 49.47
CA ARG A 83 -10.14 -13.32 48.55
C ARG A 83 -8.91 -12.65 47.93
N VAL A 84 -7.84 -12.43 48.70
CA VAL A 84 -6.59 -11.84 48.20
C VAL A 84 -5.91 -12.77 47.19
N THR A 85 -5.84 -14.07 47.48
CA THR A 85 -5.26 -15.05 46.55
C THR A 85 -6.07 -15.16 45.26
N ILE A 86 -7.40 -15.18 45.34
CA ILE A 86 -8.27 -15.15 44.14
C ILE A 86 -8.10 -13.85 43.36
N ALA A 87 -7.99 -12.69 44.03
CA ALA A 87 -7.77 -11.41 43.37
C ALA A 87 -6.41 -11.35 42.63
N LEU A 88 -5.35 -11.91 43.21
CA LEU A 88 -4.04 -12.05 42.57
C LEU A 88 -4.11 -12.97 41.34
N GLN A 89 -4.85 -14.08 41.43
CA GLN A 89 -5.03 -15.00 40.30
C GLN A 89 -5.84 -14.35 39.17
N VAL A 90 -6.90 -13.60 39.49
CA VAL A 90 -7.65 -12.80 38.51
C VAL A 90 -6.71 -11.80 37.84
N ARG A 91 -5.91 -11.06 38.61
CA ARG A 91 -4.95 -10.09 38.08
C ARG A 91 -3.92 -10.74 37.16
N LYS A 92 -3.38 -11.90 37.52
CA LYS A 92 -2.44 -12.65 36.67
C LYS A 92 -3.06 -13.02 35.32
N HIS A 93 -4.30 -13.51 35.32
CA HIS A 93 -4.98 -13.92 34.09
C HIS A 93 -5.46 -12.74 33.24
N THR A 94 -5.85 -11.61 33.85
CA THR A 94 -6.15 -10.38 33.10
C THR A 94 -4.90 -9.78 32.46
N PHE A 95 -3.76 -9.77 33.17
CA PHE A 95 -2.48 -9.33 32.60
C PHE A 95 -1.99 -10.25 31.46
N ALA A 96 -2.19 -11.57 31.58
CA ALA A 96 -1.88 -12.50 30.51
C ALA A 96 -2.70 -12.23 29.24
N LEU A 97 -4.01 -11.96 29.39
CA LEU A 97 -4.87 -11.55 28.28
C LEU A 97 -4.43 -10.22 27.68
N PHE A 98 -4.08 -9.24 28.52
CA PHE A 98 -3.59 -7.94 28.06
C PHE A 98 -2.30 -8.07 27.24
N LYS A 99 -1.34 -8.88 27.71
CA LYS A 99 -0.11 -9.16 26.97
C LYS A 99 -0.38 -9.81 25.62
N MET A 100 -1.27 -10.81 25.57
CA MET A 100 -1.64 -11.46 24.30
C MET A 100 -2.32 -10.48 23.33
N ARG A 101 -3.22 -9.63 23.82
CA ARG A 101 -3.87 -8.58 23.01
C ARG A 101 -2.87 -7.58 22.45
N ILE A 102 -1.89 -7.14 23.24
CA ILE A 102 -0.82 -6.24 22.77
C ILE A 102 0.00 -6.89 21.66
N VAL A 103 0.38 -8.16 21.82
CA VAL A 103 1.15 -8.86 20.79
C VAL A 103 0.34 -9.00 19.51
N LEU A 104 -0.93 -9.39 19.60
CA LEU A 104 -1.83 -9.45 18.43
C LEU A 104 -1.97 -8.08 17.73
N LEU A 105 -2.06 -7.00 18.51
CA LEU A 105 -2.17 -5.65 17.97
C LEU A 105 -0.85 -5.16 17.35
N SER A 106 0.31 -5.51 17.91
CA SER A 106 1.60 -5.08 17.39
C SER A 106 1.91 -5.70 16.03
N TRP A 107 1.59 -6.99 15.83
CA TRP A 107 1.74 -7.64 14.52
C TRP A 107 0.85 -7.01 13.45
N ALA A 108 -0.38 -6.62 13.81
CA ALA A 108 -1.26 -5.88 12.92
C ALA A 108 -0.69 -4.49 12.57
N ALA A 109 -0.16 -3.76 13.56
CA ALA A 109 0.45 -2.45 13.34
C ALA A 109 1.71 -2.51 12.47
N ILE A 110 2.52 -3.57 12.62
CA ILE A 110 3.72 -3.81 11.79
C ILE A 110 3.31 -4.04 10.33
N SER A 111 2.26 -4.84 10.09
CA SER A 111 1.74 -5.06 8.73
C SER A 111 1.27 -3.75 8.09
N ASP A 112 0.52 -2.93 8.83
CA ASP A 112 0.04 -1.63 8.33
C ASP A 112 1.21 -0.68 8.03
N MET A 113 2.23 -0.63 8.90
CA MET A 113 3.45 0.16 8.64
C MET A 113 4.21 -0.32 7.42
N LEU A 114 4.32 -1.64 7.21
CA LEU A 114 5.01 -2.20 6.05
C LEU A 114 4.32 -1.85 4.74
N VAL A 115 2.98 -1.89 4.72
CA VAL A 115 2.18 -1.46 3.55
C VAL A 115 2.37 0.03 3.27
N LEU A 116 2.36 0.88 4.30
CA LEU A 116 2.60 2.31 4.15
C LEU A 116 4.01 2.61 3.65
N LEU A 117 5.01 1.89 4.16
CA LEU A 117 6.41 2.03 3.75
C LEU A 117 6.58 1.60 2.28
N LEU A 118 5.96 0.49 1.87
CA LEU A 118 5.94 0.05 0.47
C LEU A 118 5.27 1.09 -0.43
N CYS A 119 4.12 1.64 -0.02
CA CYS A 119 3.41 2.68 -0.75
C CYS A 119 4.28 3.94 -0.91
N GLY A 120 4.93 4.38 0.17
CA GLY A 120 5.87 5.50 0.16
C GLY A 120 7.05 5.25 -0.81
N ALA A 121 7.63 4.06 -0.78
CA ALA A 121 8.71 3.67 -1.70
C ALA A 121 8.27 3.74 -3.18
N VAL A 122 7.08 3.22 -3.50
CA VAL A 122 6.52 3.28 -4.86
C VAL A 122 6.31 4.74 -5.31
N LEU A 123 5.73 5.58 -4.45
CA LEU A 123 5.56 7.01 -4.74
C LEU A 123 6.91 7.71 -4.96
N MET A 124 7.92 7.34 -4.18
CA MET A 124 9.28 7.88 -4.33
C MET A 124 9.89 7.50 -5.68
N VAL A 125 9.71 6.26 -6.14
CA VAL A 125 10.14 5.80 -7.46
C VAL A 125 9.41 6.56 -8.58
N ILE A 126 8.09 6.73 -8.47
CA ILE A 126 7.30 7.49 -9.44
C ILE A 126 7.78 8.94 -9.49
N TYR A 127 8.04 9.55 -8.34
CA TYR A 127 8.56 10.91 -8.24
C TYR A 127 9.94 11.04 -8.89
N GLN A 128 10.84 10.07 -8.67
CA GLN A 128 12.14 10.05 -9.34
C GLN A 128 12.01 9.92 -10.85
N MET A 129 11.13 9.04 -11.34
CA MET A 129 10.85 8.90 -12.77
C MET A 129 10.30 10.20 -13.37
N TYR A 130 9.34 10.83 -12.69
CA TYR A 130 8.82 12.14 -13.10
C TYR A 130 9.93 13.19 -13.17
N ARG A 131 10.79 13.25 -12.16
CA ARG A 131 11.92 14.19 -12.12
C ARG A 131 12.90 13.94 -13.27
N LEU A 132 13.24 12.68 -13.53
CA LEU A 132 14.12 12.27 -14.63
C LEU A 132 13.51 12.65 -15.98
N CYS A 133 12.23 12.34 -16.20
CA CYS A 133 11.51 12.73 -17.42
C CYS A 133 11.46 14.24 -17.60
N ARG A 134 11.21 15.01 -16.53
CA ARG A 134 11.17 16.48 -16.58
C ARG A 134 12.54 17.06 -16.94
N VAL A 135 13.61 16.54 -16.35
CA VAL A 135 14.99 16.95 -16.70
C VAL A 135 15.36 16.53 -18.13
N GLY A 136 14.89 15.36 -18.58
CA GLY A 136 15.05 14.90 -19.96
C GLY A 136 14.33 15.81 -20.95
N LEU A 137 13.10 16.21 -20.63
CA LEU A 137 12.29 17.12 -21.46
C LEU A 137 12.94 18.49 -21.57
N THR A 138 13.37 19.10 -20.46
CA THR A 138 14.04 20.41 -20.50
C THR A 138 15.33 20.37 -21.30
N ARG A 139 16.11 19.28 -21.17
CA ARG A 139 17.32 19.09 -21.98
C ARG A 139 17.01 18.87 -23.47
N ALA A 140 15.90 18.24 -23.79
CA ALA A 140 15.46 18.06 -25.18
C ALA A 140 15.00 19.39 -25.77
N GLU A 141 14.19 20.16 -25.03
CA GLU A 141 13.75 21.52 -25.40
C GLU A 141 14.94 22.44 -25.66
N GLU A 142 15.96 22.43 -24.78
CA GLU A 142 17.21 23.19 -24.99
C GLU A 142 17.94 22.80 -26.28
N LYS A 143 18.00 21.50 -26.60
CA LYS A 143 18.62 21.01 -27.84
C LYS A 143 17.82 21.41 -29.07
N TYR A 144 16.50 21.31 -29.03
CA TYR A 144 15.64 21.74 -30.14
C TYR A 144 15.72 23.25 -30.36
N ALA A 145 15.74 24.05 -29.29
CA ALA A 145 15.95 25.48 -29.37
C ALA A 145 17.31 25.82 -30.02
N ALA A 146 18.38 25.12 -29.63
CA ALA A 146 19.70 25.30 -30.24
C ALA A 146 19.74 24.91 -31.72
N MET A 147 19.04 23.84 -32.12
CA MET A 147 18.94 23.42 -33.52
C MET A 147 18.04 24.33 -34.37
N ALA A 148 17.12 25.07 -33.76
CA ALA A 148 16.25 26.01 -34.48
C ALA A 148 16.99 27.28 -34.92
N ILE A 149 18.04 27.70 -34.19
CA ILE A 149 18.84 28.89 -34.50
C ILE A 149 19.39 28.87 -35.94
N PRO A 150 20.11 27.82 -36.40
CA PRO A 150 20.62 27.79 -37.76
C PRO A 150 19.50 27.72 -38.81
N VAL A 151 18.37 27.08 -38.50
CA VAL A 151 17.22 27.01 -39.42
C VAL A 151 16.65 28.41 -39.67
N ILE A 152 16.45 29.20 -38.60
CA ILE A 152 15.99 30.58 -38.71
C ILE A 152 16.98 31.43 -39.51
N GLN A 153 18.27 31.31 -39.23
CA GLN A 153 19.32 32.03 -39.97
C GLN A 153 19.34 31.67 -41.46
N THR A 154 19.11 30.40 -41.81
CA THR A 154 19.03 29.99 -43.22
C THR A 154 17.79 30.53 -43.91
N ILE A 155 16.65 30.60 -43.22
CA ILE A 155 15.41 31.17 -43.77
C ILE A 155 15.58 32.67 -44.00
N GLU A 156 16.11 33.40 -43.02
CA GLU A 156 16.39 34.84 -43.15
C GLU A 156 17.37 35.13 -44.31
N ALA A 157 18.41 34.31 -44.47
CA ALA A 157 19.34 34.45 -45.58
C ALA A 157 18.66 34.21 -46.94
N LEU A 158 17.77 33.22 -47.04
CA LEU A 158 16.99 32.96 -48.25
C LEU A 158 16.04 34.12 -48.58
N GLU A 159 15.32 34.64 -47.59
CA GLU A 159 14.42 35.80 -47.77
C GLU A 159 15.17 37.03 -48.27
N LEU A 160 16.36 37.31 -47.71
CA LEU A 160 17.21 38.42 -48.18
C LEU A 160 17.62 38.22 -49.64
N THR A 161 18.02 37.00 -50.03
CA THR A 161 18.39 36.73 -51.44
C THR A 161 17.22 36.89 -52.41
N GLU A 162 16.00 36.51 -52.01
CA GLU A 162 14.80 36.74 -52.81
C GLU A 162 14.47 38.22 -52.91
N GLN A 163 14.61 38.99 -51.84
CA GLN A 163 14.42 40.43 -51.84
C GLN A 163 15.40 41.13 -52.79
N TYR A 164 16.69 40.78 -52.75
CA TYR A 164 17.68 41.31 -53.70
C TYR A 164 17.34 40.95 -55.15
N ARG A 165 16.92 39.71 -55.40
CA ARG A 165 16.51 39.26 -56.74
C ARG A 165 15.29 40.03 -57.26
N ASN A 166 14.30 40.26 -56.41
CA ASN A 166 13.10 41.02 -56.74
C ASN A 166 13.40 42.50 -56.98
N GLN A 167 14.29 43.10 -56.19
CA GLN A 167 14.75 44.48 -56.40
C GLN A 167 15.55 44.63 -57.70
N ALA A 168 16.45 43.69 -58.01
CA ALA A 168 17.20 43.69 -59.26
C ALA A 168 16.28 43.53 -60.48
N LYS A 169 15.25 42.67 -60.37
CA LYS A 169 14.24 42.50 -61.41
C LYS A 169 13.45 43.78 -61.65
N ARG A 170 13.01 44.46 -60.57
CA ARG A 170 12.33 45.77 -60.68
C ARG A 170 13.22 46.83 -61.35
N ARG A 171 14.51 46.86 -61.06
CA ARG A 171 15.46 47.78 -61.73
C ARG A 171 15.60 47.48 -63.22
N SER A 172 15.73 46.21 -63.58
CA SER A 172 15.79 45.79 -65.00
C SER A 172 14.49 46.10 -65.76
N ASP A 173 13.33 45.95 -65.10
CA ASP A 173 12.04 46.26 -65.72
C ASP A 173 11.90 47.78 -65.94
N MET A 174 12.32 48.62 -64.99
CA MET A 174 12.38 50.08 -65.18
C MET A 174 13.33 50.50 -66.30
N GLU A 175 14.49 49.86 -66.43
CA GLU A 175 15.43 50.14 -67.54
C GLU A 175 14.82 49.79 -68.90
N LYS A 176 14.09 48.67 -69.00
CA LYS A 176 13.39 48.28 -70.23
C LYS A 176 12.28 49.25 -70.60
N ASP A 177 11.57 49.78 -69.61
CA ASP A 177 10.52 50.78 -69.83
C ASP A 177 11.11 52.11 -70.34
N ILE A 178 12.23 52.57 -69.76
CA ILE A 178 12.96 53.76 -70.23
C ILE A 178 13.47 53.59 -71.66
N VAL A 179 14.01 52.42 -72.01
CA VAL A 179 14.49 52.14 -73.38
C VAL A 179 13.34 52.11 -74.38
N ARG A 180 12.18 51.58 -74.00
CA ARG A 180 10.97 51.58 -74.84
C ARG A 180 10.39 52.98 -75.05
N GLU A 181 10.45 53.84 -74.05
CA GLU A 181 10.04 55.25 -74.18
C GLU A 181 10.97 56.04 -75.12
N ARG A 182 12.28 55.76 -75.12
CA ARG A 182 13.25 56.43 -76.03
C ARG A 182 13.18 56.00 -77.50
N GLN A 183 12.51 54.90 -77.81
CA GLN A 183 12.36 54.39 -79.19
C GLN A 183 11.02 54.79 -79.84
N ARG A 184 10.18 55.55 -79.14
CA ARG A 184 9.00 56.24 -79.68
C ARG A 184 9.33 57.70 -79.96
#